data_AF-A0ABD6IWB9-F1
#
_entry.id   AF-A0ABD6IWB9-F1
#
_cell.length_a   1.000
_cell.length_b   1.000
_cell.length_c   1.000
_cell.angle_alpha   90.00
_cell.angle_beta   90.00
_cell.angle_gamma   90.00
#
_symmetry.space_group_name_H-M   'P 1'
#
loop_
_entity.id
_entity.type
_entity.pdbx_description
1 polymer ?
#
loop_
_entity_poly.entity_id
_entity_poly.type
_entity_poly.pdbx_seq_one_letter_code
_entity_poly.pdbx_strand_id
1 'polypeptide(L)'
;MRHPQGSTAPDESLLVRLRELKDRTGLSLAALAARTPYSKSAWHRYLSGGKRPPRPAVEALCRLADADAAAVLALWEAAEEPAAPKPPEKPP
;
A
#
# COMPACT_ATOMS: atom_id res chain seq x y z
N MET A 1 -29.95 3.65 -10.54
CA MET A 1 -28.70 4.27 -10.04
C MET A 1 -27.54 3.39 -10.50
N ARG A 2 -26.84 3.82 -11.55
CA ARG A 2 -25.82 3.03 -12.25
C ARG A 2 -24.47 3.43 -11.68
N HIS A 3 -23.75 2.51 -11.05
CA HIS A 3 -22.33 2.69 -10.77
C HIS A 3 -21.62 2.94 -12.11
N PRO A 4 -20.81 4.00 -12.27
CA PRO A 4 -19.89 4.08 -13.40
C PRO A 4 -18.80 3.01 -13.19
N GLN A 5 -18.99 1.85 -13.80
CA GLN A 5 -17.94 0.88 -14.06
C GLN A 5 -17.14 1.39 -15.26
N GLY A 6 -15.86 1.71 -15.08
CA GLY A 6 -14.98 1.98 -16.22
C GLY A 6 -14.04 3.17 -16.04
N SER A 7 -13.26 3.19 -14.96
CA SER A 7 -11.87 3.68 -14.90
C SER A 7 -11.42 3.61 -13.45
N THR A 8 -11.29 2.41 -12.89
CA THR A 8 -10.51 2.24 -11.67
C THR A 8 -9.10 2.68 -12.02
N ALA A 9 -8.72 3.88 -11.58
CA ALA A 9 -7.35 4.35 -11.72
C ALA A 9 -6.42 3.26 -11.16
N PRO A 10 -5.26 3.01 -11.76
CA PRO A 10 -4.39 1.91 -11.34
C PRO A 10 -3.98 2.04 -9.86
N ASP A 11 -4.05 3.24 -9.29
CA ASP A 11 -3.91 3.50 -7.85
C ASP A 11 -5.03 2.84 -7.01
N GLU A 12 -6.30 2.91 -7.42
CA GLU A 12 -7.43 2.29 -6.71
C GLU A 12 -7.34 0.75 -6.73
N SER A 13 -7.00 0.14 -7.88
CA SER A 13 -6.78 -1.31 -7.97
C SER A 13 -5.67 -1.79 -7.02
N LEU A 14 -4.57 -1.03 -6.95
CA LEU A 14 -3.48 -1.29 -6.01
C LEU A 14 -3.96 -1.19 -4.56
N LEU A 15 -4.71 -0.13 -4.21
CA LEU A 15 -5.23 0.06 -2.86
C LEU A 15 -6.15 -1.06 -2.41
N VAL A 16 -7.02 -1.54 -3.30
CA VAL A 16 -7.89 -2.68 -3.04
C VAL A 16 -7.05 -3.93 -2.74
N ARG A 17 -6.06 -4.26 -3.59
CA ARG A 17 -5.19 -5.43 -3.34
C ARG A 17 -4.41 -5.31 -2.04
N LEU A 18 -3.87 -4.14 -1.71
CA LEU A 18 -3.14 -3.94 -0.46
C LEU A 18 -4.04 -4.13 0.76
N ARG A 19 -5.30 -3.66 0.71
CA ARG A 19 -6.27 -3.88 1.79
C ARG A 19 -6.60 -5.37 1.93
N GLU A 20 -6.86 -6.06 0.83
CA GLU A 20 -7.11 -7.51 0.84
C GLU A 20 -5.94 -8.30 1.43
N LEU A 21 -4.70 -7.95 1.06
CA LEU A 21 -3.50 -8.57 1.63
C LEU A 21 -3.40 -8.32 3.13
N LYS A 22 -3.64 -7.09 3.57
CA LYS A 22 -3.66 -6.73 4.99
C LYS A 22 -4.75 -7.49 5.74
N ASP A 23 -5.95 -7.64 5.19
CA ASP A 23 -7.02 -8.40 5.83
C ASP A 23 -6.73 -9.91 5.87
N ARG A 24 -6.10 -10.47 4.83
CA ARG A 24 -5.60 -11.87 4.85
C ARG A 24 -4.56 -12.13 5.93
N THR A 25 -3.73 -11.15 6.26
CA THR A 25 -2.75 -11.30 7.35
C THR A 25 -3.40 -11.38 8.73
N GLY A 26 -4.66 -10.94 8.86
CA GLY A 26 -5.33 -10.77 10.16
C GLY A 26 -4.69 -9.69 11.05
N LEU A 27 -3.74 -8.91 10.53
CA LEU A 27 -3.01 -7.92 11.31
C LEU A 27 -3.72 -6.57 11.33
N SER A 28 -3.82 -5.99 12.52
CA SER A 28 -4.17 -4.58 12.69
C SER A 28 -3.05 -3.67 12.18
N LEU A 29 -3.37 -2.43 11.80
CA LEU A 29 -2.36 -1.43 11.35
C LEU A 29 -1.21 -1.24 12.36
N ALA A 30 -1.51 -1.38 13.67
CA ALA A 30 -0.49 -1.33 14.72
C ALA A 30 0.46 -2.54 14.70
N ALA A 31 -0.06 -3.75 14.47
CA ALA A 31 0.74 -4.95 14.35
C ALA A 31 1.58 -4.94 13.05
N LEU A 32 1.01 -4.39 11.97
CA LEU A 32 1.73 -4.17 10.72
C LEU A 32 2.88 -3.18 10.92
N ALA A 33 2.65 -2.09 11.67
CA ALA A 33 3.69 -1.14 12.04
C ALA A 33 4.74 -1.71 13.00
N ALA A 34 4.40 -2.68 13.84
CA ALA A 34 5.36 -3.35 14.71
C ALA A 34 6.26 -4.35 13.95
N ARG A 35 5.77 -4.91 12.84
CA ARG A 35 6.48 -5.91 12.02
C ARG A 35 7.20 -5.32 10.81
N THR A 36 7.09 -4.02 10.60
CA THR A 36 7.70 -3.31 9.46
C THR A 36 8.38 -2.04 9.95
N PRO A 37 9.30 -1.43 9.18
CA PRO A 37 9.95 -0.18 9.59
C PRO A 37 9.05 1.06 9.49
N TYR A 38 7.74 0.90 9.18
CA TYR A 38 6.80 1.99 8.97
C TYR A 38 5.83 2.13 10.14
N SER A 39 5.53 3.37 10.53
CA SER A 39 4.57 3.64 11.59
C SER A 39 3.12 3.39 11.15
N LYS A 40 2.21 3.21 12.13
CA LYS A 40 0.76 3.04 11.88
C LYS A 40 0.18 4.13 10.97
N SER A 41 0.58 5.39 11.20
CA SER A 41 0.12 6.53 10.40
C SER A 41 0.59 6.48 8.95
N ALA A 42 1.80 5.95 8.69
CA ALA A 42 2.30 5.74 7.34
C ALA A 42 1.47 4.67 6.62
N TRP A 43 1.23 3.53 7.29
CA TRP A 43 0.36 2.47 6.78
C TRP A 43 -1.06 2.95 6.50
N HIS A 44 -1.64 3.73 7.41
CA HIS A 44 -2.94 4.34 7.19
C HIS A 44 -2.93 5.21 5.93
N ARG A 45 -1.95 6.11 5.77
CA ARG A 45 -1.85 6.97 4.58
C ARG A 45 -1.73 6.16 3.28
N TYR A 46 -0.94 5.08 3.31
CA TYR A 46 -0.76 4.19 2.15
C TYR A 46 -2.04 3.44 1.81
N LEU A 47 -2.74 2.90 2.80
CA LEU A 47 -3.96 2.13 2.58
C LEU A 47 -5.21 3.00 2.36
N SER A 48 -5.16 4.29 2.71
CA SER A 48 -6.21 5.26 2.46
C SER A 48 -6.13 5.92 1.08
N GLY A 49 -5.06 5.68 0.30
CA GLY A 49 -4.86 6.34 -1.00
C GLY A 49 -4.31 7.75 -0.92
N GLY A 50 -3.81 8.16 0.25
CA GLY A 50 -3.23 9.49 0.44
C GLY A 50 -1.78 9.59 -0.05
N LYS A 51 -1.08 8.46 -0.19
CA LYS A 51 0.28 8.37 -0.73
C LYS A 51 0.54 6.96 -1.22
N ARG A 52 1.21 6.81 -2.36
CA ARG A 52 1.63 5.48 -2.83
C ARG A 52 2.66 4.88 -1.86
N PRO A 53 2.47 3.63 -1.38
CA PRO A 53 3.46 2.97 -0.54
C PRO A 53 4.76 2.74 -1.32
N PRO A 54 5.94 2.88 -0.70
CA PRO A 54 7.19 2.52 -1.36
C PRO A 54 7.25 1.00 -1.63
N ARG A 55 7.97 0.58 -2.66
CA ARG A 55 8.20 -0.86 -3.00
C ARG A 55 8.53 -1.73 -1.77
N PRO A 56 9.48 -1.35 -0.88
CA PRO A 56 9.77 -2.13 0.32
C PRO A 56 8.59 -2.28 1.29
N ALA A 57 7.64 -1.34 1.34
CA ALA A 57 6.41 -1.50 2.12
C ALA A 57 5.50 -2.56 1.50
N VAL A 58 5.32 -2.53 0.18
CA VAL A 58 4.53 -3.52 -0.55
C VAL A 58 5.12 -4.92 -0.36
N GLU A 59 6.43 -5.07 -0.51
CA GLU A 59 7.14 -6.33 -0.29
C GLU A 59 7.01 -6.85 1.14
N ALA A 60 7.10 -5.96 2.14
CA ALA A 60 6.92 -6.34 3.54
C ALA A 60 5.49 -6.83 3.80
N LEU A 61 4.47 -6.17 3.25
CA LEU A 61 3.08 -6.61 3.37
C LEU A 61 2.85 -7.96 2.68
N CYS A 62 3.38 -8.15 1.47
CA CYS A 62 3.25 -9.41 0.74
C CYS A 62 3.91 -10.56 1.50
N ARG A 63 5.10 -10.34 2.08
CA ARG A 63 5.77 -11.32 2.94
C ARG A 63 4.95 -11.67 4.19
N LEU A 64 4.28 -10.68 4.81
CA LEU A 64 3.41 -10.93 5.97
C LEU A 64 2.12 -11.66 5.58
N ALA A 65 1.64 -11.49 4.36
CA ALA A 65 0.42 -12.09 3.83
C ALA A 65 0.64 -13.46 3.18
N ASP A 66 1.89 -13.95 3.16
CA ASP A 66 2.31 -15.13 2.40
C ASP A 66 1.84 -15.04 0.94
N ALA A 67 2.06 -13.87 0.33
CA ALA A 67 1.59 -13.52 -1.00
C ALA A 67 2.77 -13.18 -1.93
N ASP A 68 2.55 -13.38 -3.22
CA ASP A 68 3.52 -13.07 -4.25
C ASP A 68 3.72 -11.55 -4.38
N ALA A 69 4.90 -11.08 -3.93
CA ALA A 69 5.28 -9.68 -4.02
C ALA A 69 5.48 -9.22 -5.47
N ALA A 70 5.90 -10.09 -6.39
CA ALA A 70 6.17 -9.73 -7.78
C ALA A 70 4.87 -9.34 -8.50
N ALA A 71 3.79 -10.09 -8.27
CA ALA A 71 2.47 -9.78 -8.84
C ALA A 71 1.92 -8.42 -8.38
N VAL A 72 2.10 -8.09 -7.10
CA VAL A 72 1.64 -6.83 -6.51
C VAL A 72 2.55 -5.67 -6.91
N LEU A 73 3.86 -5.91 -7.04
CA LEU A 73 4.80 -4.92 -7.54
C LEU A 73 4.59 -4.60 -9.02
N ALA A 74 4.18 -5.56 -9.85
CA ALA A 74 3.81 -5.29 -11.24
C ALA A 74 2.60 -4.34 -11.34
N LEU A 75 1.58 -4.55 -10.49
CA LEU A 75 0.45 -3.63 -10.35
C LEU A 75 0.89 -2.27 -9.79
N TRP A 76 1.83 -2.28 -8.85
CA TRP A 76 2.42 -1.06 -8.33
C TRP A 76 3.07 -0.28 -9.47
N GLU A 77 3.98 -0.86 -10.25
CA GLU A 77 4.68 -0.20 -11.38
C GLU A 77 3.70 0.38 -12.42
N ALA A 78 2.58 -0.31 -12.68
CA ALA A 78 1.55 0.15 -13.61
C ALA A 78 0.73 1.34 -13.09
N ALA A 79 0.75 1.62 -11.78
CA ALA A 79 0.13 2.81 -11.23
C ALA A 79 0.99 4.05 -11.53
N GLU A 80 0.43 5.02 -12.24
CA GLU A 80 1.08 6.31 -12.45
C GLU A 80 1.31 7.01 -11.10
N GLU A 81 2.46 7.67 -10.96
CA GLU A 81 2.90 8.31 -9.73
C GLU A 81 2.24 9.69 -9.59
N PRO A 82 1.32 9.93 -8.63
CA PRO A 82 1.02 11.30 -8.24
C PRO A 82 2.27 11.85 -7.54
N ALA A 83 2.92 12.84 -8.17
CA ALA A 83 4.16 13.47 -7.71
C ALA A 83 4.21 13.61 -6.18
N ALA A 84 5.13 12.87 -5.55
CA ALA A 84 5.26 12.87 -4.10
C ALA A 84 5.95 14.17 -3.61
N PRO A 85 5.43 14.85 -2.57
CA PRO A 85 6.28 15.70 -1.76
C PRO A 85 7.22 14.83 -0.90
N LYS A 86 8.47 15.29 -0.84
CA LYS A 86 9.66 14.69 -0.22
C LYS A 86 9.40 14.25 1.24
N PRO A 87 9.99 13.14 1.72
CA PRO A 87 9.88 12.75 3.13
C PRO A 87 10.65 13.74 4.02
N PRO A 88 10.17 14.07 5.25
CA PRO A 88 10.95 14.86 6.18
C PRO A 88 12.15 14.02 6.64
N GLU A 89 13.35 14.57 6.40
CA GLU A 89 14.60 14.16 7.02
C GLU A 89 14.41 14.00 8.53
N LYS A 90 14.87 12.87 9.08
CA LYS A 90 15.11 12.76 10.52
C LYS A 90 16.44 13.48 10.80
N PRO A 91 16.48 14.56 11.59
CA PRO A 91 17.74 15.17 11.96
C PRO A 91 18.40 14.35 13.08
N PRO A 92 19.74 14.23 13.13
CA PRO A 92 20.46 14.06 14.38
C PRO A 92 20.42 15.35 15.23
#